data_AF-A0A965FA32-F1
#
_entry.id   AF-A0A965FA32-F1
#
_cell.length_a   1.000
_cell.length_b   1.000
_cell.length_c   1.000
_cell.angle_alpha   90.00
_cell.angle_beta   90.00
_cell.angle_gamma   90.00
#
_symmetry.space_group_name_H-M   'P 1'
#
loop_
_entity.id
_entity.type
_entity.pdbx_description
1 polymer ?
#
loop_
_entity_poly.entity_id
_entity_poly.type
_entity_poly.pdbx_seq_one_letter_code
_entity_poly.pdbx_strand_id
1 'polypeptide(L)'
;MGLNIFKAINTKALTWLLIILAIASVAGGAYEVKRIRQINAFNQAILNAKAPLTDTQSFEAKFATAYWLAKNERFKEATLLYTHLLEHATTKQKAAIHHNLGNIYLLRGLAINGTNMKVGKETEYLLRQAKNQYQQSVRLDNSNWDTRHNLDRMILMLPGTPTPGVGESDSPGLIMGNIPVGLP
;
A
#
# COMPACT_ATOMS: atom_id res chain seq x y z
N MET A 1 -51.59 -8.33 -26.68
CA MET A 1 -50.80 -8.63 -27.89
C MET A 1 -49.46 -9.19 -27.41
N GLY A 2 -49.39 -10.51 -27.17
CA GLY A 2 -48.24 -11.14 -26.53
C GLY A 2 -47.10 -11.32 -27.52
N LEU A 3 -45.92 -10.78 -27.22
CA LEU A 3 -44.71 -11.02 -28.00
C LEU A 3 -44.40 -12.52 -27.92
N ASN A 4 -44.64 -13.23 -29.02
CA ASN A 4 -44.48 -14.68 -29.11
C ASN A 4 -42.99 -15.02 -29.31
N ILE A 5 -42.18 -14.84 -28.26
CA ILE A 5 -40.72 -15.00 -28.27
C ILE A 5 -40.32 -16.40 -28.78
N PHE A 6 -41.16 -17.41 -28.53
CA PHE A 6 -40.92 -18.80 -28.95
C PHE A 6 -41.14 -19.08 -30.44
N LYS A 7 -41.86 -18.21 -31.18
CA LYS A 7 -42.13 -18.41 -32.61
C LYS A 7 -41.05 -17.83 -33.53
N ALA A 8 -40.06 -17.13 -32.96
CA ALA A 8 -39.01 -16.41 -33.71
C ALA A 8 -37.62 -17.07 -33.61
N ILE A 9 -37.46 -18.19 -32.91
CA ILE A 9 -36.16 -18.82 -32.71
C ILE A 9 -35.97 -19.96 -33.72
N ASN A 10 -35.27 -19.67 -34.81
CA ASN A 10 -34.79 -20.70 -35.74
C ASN A 10 -33.80 -21.61 -35.01
N THR A 11 -34.08 -22.92 -34.99
CA THR A 11 -33.24 -23.92 -34.30
C THR A 11 -31.79 -23.88 -34.77
N LYS A 12 -31.54 -23.65 -36.07
CA LYS A 12 -30.17 -23.49 -36.60
C LYS A 12 -29.47 -22.27 -36.02
N ALA A 13 -30.17 -21.14 -35.92
CA ALA A 13 -29.62 -19.90 -35.36
C ALA A 13 -29.33 -20.07 -33.85
N LEU A 14 -30.22 -20.74 -33.12
CA LEU A 14 -30.02 -21.04 -31.71
C LEU A 14 -28.82 -21.96 -31.48
N THR A 15 -28.67 -23.02 -32.28
CA THR A 15 -27.51 -23.92 -32.18
C THR A 15 -26.21 -23.18 -32.42
N TRP A 16 -26.12 -22.31 -33.44
CA TRP A 16 -24.93 -21.50 -33.69
C TRP A 16 -24.63 -20.53 -32.55
N LEU A 17 -25.66 -19.87 -32.00
CA LEU A 17 -25.51 -18.98 -30.84
C LEU A 17 -24.96 -19.74 -29.63
N LEU A 18 -25.49 -20.93 -29.34
CA LEU A 18 -25.02 -21.76 -28.23
C LEU A 18 -23.58 -22.26 -28.45
N ILE A 19 -23.20 -22.61 -29.68
CA ILE A 19 -21.82 -22.98 -30.02
C ILE A 19 -20.87 -21.81 -29.78
N ILE A 20 -21.22 -20.61 -30.27
CA ILE A 20 -20.39 -19.41 -30.06
C ILE A 20 -20.26 -19.10 -28.58
N LEU A 21 -21.36 -19.19 -27.82
CA LEU A 21 -21.34 -18.97 -26.38
C LEU A 21 -20.48 -20.01 -25.65
N ALA A 22 -20.54 -21.28 -26.06
CA ALA A 22 -19.71 -22.34 -25.50
C ALA A 22 -18.22 -22.08 -25.78
N ILE A 23 -17.86 -21.70 -27.01
CA ILE A 23 -16.47 -21.36 -27.37
C ILE A 23 -15.98 -20.14 -26.58
N ALA A 24 -16.79 -19.08 -26.49
CA ALA A 24 -16.46 -17.89 -25.71
C ALA A 24 -16.26 -18.21 -24.22
N SER A 25 -17.09 -19.11 -23.67
CA SER A 25 -16.99 -19.56 -22.28
C SER A 25 -15.70 -20.35 -22.03
N VAL A 26 -15.33 -21.26 -22.94
CA VAL A 26 -14.07 -22.01 -22.86
C VAL A 26 -12.86 -21.09 -22.98
N ALA A 27 -12.89 -20.12 -23.91
CA ALA A 27 -11.82 -19.14 -24.06
C ALA A 27 -11.68 -18.25 -22.81
N GLY A 28 -12.80 -17.79 -22.25
CA GLY A 28 -12.83 -17.06 -20.98
C GLY A 28 -12.26 -17.89 -19.83
N GLY A 29 -12.67 -19.16 -19.70
CA GLY A 29 -12.15 -20.06 -18.68
C GLY A 29 -10.63 -20.29 -18.81
N ALA A 30 -10.12 -20.48 -20.02
CA ALA A 30 -8.69 -20.61 -20.26
C ALA A 30 -7.91 -19.33 -19.90
N TYR A 31 -8.48 -18.16 -20.21
CA TYR A 31 -7.91 -16.87 -19.82
C TYR A 31 -7.85 -16.71 -18.30
N GLU A 32 -8.92 -17.03 -17.58
CA GLU A 32 -8.95 -16.94 -16.11
C GLU A 32 -7.96 -17.92 -15.45
N VAL A 33 -7.82 -19.14 -15.96
CA VAL A 33 -6.80 -20.09 -15.48
C VAL A 33 -5.39 -19.51 -15.66
N LYS A 34 -5.12 -18.88 -16.81
CA LYS A 34 -3.83 -18.20 -17.05
C LYS A 34 -3.65 -17.03 -16.07
N ARG A 35 -4.68 -16.23 -15.83
CA ARG A 35 -4.63 -15.09 -14.91
C ARG A 35 -4.39 -15.52 -13.47
N ILE A 36 -5.06 -16.58 -13.00
CA ILE A 36 -4.83 -17.16 -11.66
C ILE A 36 -3.38 -17.61 -11.51
N ARG A 37 -2.81 -18.28 -12.52
CA ARG A 37 -1.40 -18.69 -12.49
C ARG A 37 -0.44 -17.49 -12.39
N GLN A 38 -0.72 -16.41 -13.10
CA GLN A 38 0.07 -15.17 -13.01
C GLN A 38 -0.02 -14.56 -11.60
N ILE A 39 -1.21 -14.46 -11.02
CA ILE A 39 -1.42 -13.95 -9.66
C ILE A 39 -0.70 -14.82 -8.63
N ASN A 40 -0.73 -16.15 -8.78
CA ASN A 40 -0.03 -17.05 -7.87
C ASN A 40 1.50 -16.88 -7.99
N ALA A 41 2.04 -16.78 -9.21
CA ALA A 41 3.45 -16.52 -9.43
C ALA A 41 3.87 -15.15 -8.87
N PHE A 42 3.02 -14.14 -9.05
CA PHE A 42 3.17 -12.81 -8.47
C PHE A 42 3.29 -12.87 -6.94
N ASN A 43 2.30 -13.48 -6.28
CA ASN A 43 2.27 -13.61 -4.83
C ASN A 43 3.49 -14.36 -4.29
N GLN A 44 3.89 -15.44 -4.97
CA GLN A 44 5.10 -16.18 -4.60
C GLN A 44 6.36 -15.35 -4.78
N ALA A 45 6.47 -14.51 -5.81
CA ALA A 45 7.63 -13.64 -5.99
C ALA A 45 7.76 -12.66 -4.81
N ILE A 46 6.66 -11.98 -4.44
CA ILE A 46 6.64 -11.05 -3.31
C ILE A 46 7.01 -11.76 -1.99
N LEU A 47 6.42 -12.93 -1.71
CA LEU A 47 6.73 -13.68 -0.49
C LEU A 47 8.21 -14.08 -0.41
N ASN A 48 8.82 -14.40 -1.55
CA ASN A 48 10.21 -14.85 -1.65
C ASN A 48 11.22 -13.73 -1.93
N ALA A 49 10.88 -12.46 -1.70
CA ALA A 49 11.78 -11.32 -1.95
C ALA A 49 12.18 -11.10 -3.42
N LYS A 50 11.47 -11.70 -4.37
CA LYS A 50 11.79 -11.62 -5.80
C LYS A 50 10.94 -10.56 -6.48
N ALA A 51 11.53 -9.87 -7.45
CA ALA A 51 10.77 -8.98 -8.32
C ALA A 51 9.73 -9.81 -9.10
N PRO A 52 8.44 -9.45 -9.05
CA PRO A 52 7.42 -10.13 -9.84
C PRO A 52 7.67 -9.90 -11.34
N LEU A 53 7.31 -10.88 -12.17
CA LEU A 53 7.47 -10.80 -13.62
C LEU A 53 6.23 -10.20 -14.32
N THR A 54 5.08 -10.27 -13.67
CA THR A 54 3.80 -9.72 -14.16
C THR A 54 3.32 -8.62 -13.23
N ASP A 55 2.42 -7.77 -13.72
CA ASP A 55 1.74 -6.74 -12.92
C ASP A 55 2.69 -5.76 -12.20
N THR A 56 3.95 -5.64 -12.65
CA THR A 56 5.03 -4.87 -12.00
C THR A 56 4.72 -3.40 -11.81
N GLN A 57 3.86 -2.84 -12.67
CA GLN A 57 3.44 -1.45 -12.63
C GLN A 57 2.12 -1.22 -11.88
N SER A 58 1.43 -2.28 -11.47
CA SER A 58 0.19 -2.16 -10.69
C SER A 58 0.45 -1.54 -9.31
N PHE A 59 -0.56 -0.87 -8.79
CA PHE A 59 -0.52 -0.32 -7.43
C PHE A 59 -0.29 -1.45 -6.42
N GLU A 60 -1.06 -2.53 -6.55
CA GLU A 60 -1.05 -3.70 -5.68
C GLU A 60 0.36 -4.30 -5.62
N ALA A 61 1.05 -4.36 -6.76
CA ALA A 61 2.38 -4.92 -6.81
C ALA A 61 3.41 -4.09 -6.06
N LYS A 62 3.42 -2.78 -6.32
CA LYS A 62 4.32 -1.84 -5.65
C LYS A 62 4.00 -1.75 -4.16
N PHE A 63 2.72 -1.75 -3.79
CA PHE A 63 2.29 -1.74 -2.40
C PHE A 63 2.73 -3.01 -1.66
N ALA A 64 2.51 -4.20 -2.24
CA ALA A 64 2.93 -5.46 -1.66
C ALA A 64 4.46 -5.56 -1.52
N THR A 65 5.20 -5.04 -2.50
CA THR A 65 6.67 -4.93 -2.44
C THR A 65 7.11 -4.02 -1.30
N ALA A 66 6.49 -2.84 -1.14
CA ALA A 66 6.78 -1.90 -0.05
C ALA A 66 6.48 -2.52 1.32
N TYR A 67 5.38 -3.26 1.43
CA TYR A 67 5.02 -4.00 2.64
C TYR A 67 6.06 -5.07 2.99
N TRP A 68 6.47 -5.87 2.02
CA TRP A 68 7.51 -6.88 2.22
C TRP A 68 8.85 -6.25 2.64
N LEU A 69 9.27 -5.14 2.00
CA LEU A 69 10.46 -4.38 2.39
C LEU A 69 10.39 -3.93 3.85
N ALA A 70 9.25 -3.38 4.28
CA ALA A 70 9.04 -2.96 5.66
C ALA A 70 9.11 -4.12 6.66
N LYS A 71 8.55 -5.29 6.31
CA LYS A 71 8.61 -6.50 7.14
C LYS A 71 10.02 -7.06 7.29
N ASN A 72 10.90 -6.79 6.34
CA ASN A 72 12.31 -7.17 6.37
C ASN A 72 13.22 -6.01 6.82
N GLU A 73 12.67 -5.05 7.56
CA GLU A 73 13.39 -3.91 8.16
C GLU A 73 14.10 -2.99 7.15
N ARG A 74 13.82 -3.13 5.86
CA ARG A 74 14.30 -2.24 4.78
C ARG A 74 13.47 -0.96 4.73
N PHE A 75 13.38 -0.28 5.86
CA PHE A 75 12.45 0.82 6.09
C PHE A 75 12.64 2.00 5.13
N LYS A 76 13.89 2.35 4.80
CA LYS A 76 14.17 3.47 3.88
C LYS A 76 13.57 3.22 2.49
N GLU A 77 13.75 2.02 1.96
CA GLU A 77 13.27 1.63 0.64
C GLU A 77 11.74 1.48 0.63
N ALA A 78 11.18 0.90 1.70
CA ALA A 78 9.74 0.81 1.88
C ALA A 78 9.10 2.21 1.92
N THR A 79 9.65 3.14 2.70
CA THR A 79 9.17 4.52 2.78
C THR A 79 9.23 5.20 1.42
N LEU A 80 10.34 5.10 0.69
CA LEU A 80 10.47 5.69 -0.65
C LEU A 80 9.39 5.16 -1.61
N LEU A 81 9.17 3.85 -1.63
CA LEU A 81 8.20 3.22 -2.52
C LEU A 81 6.75 3.60 -2.13
N TYR A 82 6.45 3.66 -0.84
CA TYR A 82 5.15 4.15 -0.34
C TYR A 82 4.89 5.61 -0.70
N THR A 83 5.88 6.49 -0.52
CA THR A 83 5.74 7.91 -0.87
C THR A 83 5.49 8.10 -2.36
N HIS A 84 6.20 7.37 -3.22
CA HIS A 84 5.94 7.40 -4.67
C HIS A 84 4.53 6.90 -5.02
N LEU A 85 3.99 5.93 -4.26
CA LEU A 85 2.63 5.44 -4.50
C LEU A 85 1.53 6.45 -4.16
N LEU A 86 1.80 7.43 -3.28
CA LEU A 86 0.80 8.43 -2.88
C LEU A 86 0.30 9.28 -4.06
N GLU A 87 1.14 9.54 -5.07
CA GLU A 87 0.82 10.43 -6.19
C GLU A 87 -0.35 9.94 -7.04
N HIS A 88 -0.50 8.62 -7.17
CA HIS A 88 -1.51 7.99 -8.03
C HIS A 88 -2.52 7.13 -7.25
N ALA A 89 -2.47 7.16 -5.92
CA ALA A 89 -3.34 6.38 -5.06
C ALA A 89 -4.74 7.00 -4.90
N THR A 90 -5.76 6.15 -4.89
CA THR A 90 -7.12 6.50 -4.44
C THR A 90 -7.13 6.87 -2.95
N THR A 91 -8.20 7.51 -2.46
CA THR A 91 -8.34 7.88 -1.03
C THR A 91 -8.13 6.68 -0.09
N LYS A 92 -8.74 5.54 -0.41
CA LYS A 92 -8.61 4.31 0.38
C LYS A 92 -7.18 3.76 0.35
N GLN A 93 -6.53 3.79 -0.81
CA GLN A 93 -5.14 3.38 -0.97
C GLN A 93 -4.19 4.31 -0.21
N LYS A 94 -4.39 5.64 -0.26
CA LYS A 94 -3.63 6.61 0.54
C LYS A 94 -3.77 6.32 2.03
N ALA A 95 -4.98 6.03 2.51
CA ALA A 95 -5.20 5.66 3.90
C ALA A 95 -4.37 4.43 4.32
N ALA A 96 -4.32 3.40 3.47
CA ALA A 96 -3.51 2.21 3.70
C ALA A 96 -2.00 2.50 3.66
N ILE A 97 -1.54 3.36 2.75
CA ILE A 97 -0.14 3.80 2.68
C ILE A 97 0.25 4.53 3.96
N HIS A 98 -0.55 5.50 4.40
CA HIS A 98 -0.29 6.26 5.62
C HIS A 98 -0.28 5.36 6.86
N HIS A 99 -1.16 4.36 6.96
CA HIS A 99 -1.09 3.35 8.02
C HIS A 99 0.26 2.62 8.03
N ASN A 100 0.74 2.16 6.87
CA ASN A 100 2.00 1.44 6.78
C ASN A 100 3.23 2.34 7.01
N LEU A 101 3.19 3.59 6.56
CA LEU A 101 4.22 4.59 6.90
C LEU A 101 4.27 4.82 8.41
N GLY A 102 3.11 4.92 9.07
CA GLY A 102 3.00 5.00 10.54
C GLY A 102 3.66 3.81 11.24
N ASN A 103 3.38 2.59 10.78
CA ASN A 103 4.00 1.37 11.29
C ASN A 103 5.53 1.41 11.12
N ILE A 104 6.04 1.86 9.97
CA ILE A 104 7.48 1.99 9.72
C ILE A 104 8.12 2.96 10.72
N TYR A 105 7.57 4.16 10.90
CA TYR A 105 8.13 5.15 11.82
C TYR A 105 8.09 4.67 13.28
N LEU A 106 7.01 4.00 13.68
CA LEU A 106 6.89 3.39 15.00
C LEU A 106 7.98 2.34 15.23
N LEU A 107 8.09 1.36 14.32
CA LEU A 107 9.09 0.29 14.44
C LEU A 107 10.52 0.85 14.45
N ARG A 108 10.81 1.85 13.62
CA ARG A 108 12.10 2.54 13.65
C ARG A 108 12.36 3.21 15.00
N GLY A 109 11.36 3.90 15.57
CA GLY A 109 11.48 4.54 16.88
C GLY A 109 11.75 3.54 18.01
N LEU A 110 11.12 2.37 17.95
CA LEU A 110 11.31 1.28 18.92
C LEU A 110 12.66 0.57 18.77
N ALA A 111 13.25 0.55 17.56
CA ALA A 111 14.52 -0.10 17.30
C ALA A 111 15.75 0.74 17.71
N ILE A 112 15.58 2.04 18.00
CA ILE A 112 16.68 2.87 18.46
C ILE A 112 17.08 2.46 19.88
N ASN A 113 18.34 2.07 20.04
CA ASN A 113 18.94 1.73 21.31
C ASN A 113 19.94 2.81 21.76
N GLY A 114 19.88 3.19 23.03
CA GLY A 114 20.85 4.08 23.67
C GLY A 114 20.23 4.93 24.77
N THR A 115 21.08 5.48 25.65
CA THR A 115 20.66 6.20 26.87
C THR A 115 20.96 7.70 26.82
N ASN A 116 21.46 8.21 25.69
CA ASN A 116 21.82 9.62 25.56
C ASN A 116 20.63 10.49 25.08
N MET A 117 20.72 11.80 25.32
CA MET A 117 19.66 12.76 24.97
C MET A 117 19.39 12.85 23.45
N LYS A 118 20.37 12.53 22.60
CA LYS A 118 20.18 12.55 21.13
C LYS A 118 19.26 11.41 20.69
N VAL A 119 19.45 10.22 21.25
CA VAL A 119 18.59 9.05 21.05
C VAL A 119 17.15 9.37 21.45
N GLY A 120 16.95 9.99 22.62
CA GLY A 120 15.61 10.40 23.05
C GLY A 120 14.91 11.32 22.04
N LYS A 121 15.62 12.33 21.52
CA LYS A 121 15.07 13.26 20.51
C LYS A 121 14.76 12.57 19.17
N GLU A 122 15.60 11.64 18.74
CA GLU A 122 15.38 10.89 17.50
C GLU A 122 14.17 9.96 17.62
N THR A 123 14.07 9.21 18.73
CA THR A 123 12.91 8.37 19.02
C THR A 123 11.64 9.21 19.09
N GLU A 124 11.65 10.35 19.80
CA GLU A 124 10.50 11.25 19.86
C GLU A 124 10.08 11.74 18.47
N TYR A 125 11.05 12.16 17.64
CA TYR A 125 10.78 12.57 16.26
C TYR A 125 10.09 11.46 15.47
N LEU A 126 10.59 10.22 15.52
CA LEU A 126 9.99 9.09 14.81
C LEU A 126 8.59 8.77 15.31
N LEU A 127 8.35 8.80 16.62
CA LEU A 127 7.02 8.58 17.19
C LEU A 127 6.04 9.70 16.78
N ARG A 128 6.49 10.95 16.68
CA ARG A 128 5.69 12.06 16.15
C ARG A 128 5.35 11.86 14.67
N GLN A 129 6.31 11.40 13.86
CA GLN A 129 6.03 11.03 12.47
C GLN A 129 5.01 9.89 12.39
N ALA A 130 5.13 8.85 13.23
CA ALA A 130 4.15 7.78 13.29
C ALA A 130 2.73 8.29 13.61
N LYS A 131 2.60 9.14 14.65
CA LYS A 131 1.34 9.83 15.00
C LYS A 131 0.74 10.55 13.79
N ASN A 132 1.53 11.39 13.12
CA ASN A 132 1.06 12.19 11.99
C ASN A 132 0.56 11.28 10.86
N GLN A 133 1.30 10.21 10.53
CA GLN A 133 0.89 9.26 9.49
C GLN A 133 -0.42 8.52 9.86
N TYR A 134 -0.58 8.07 11.11
CA TYR A 134 -1.86 7.48 11.52
C TYR A 134 -3.02 8.47 11.49
N GLN A 135 -2.79 9.74 11.86
CA GLN A 135 -3.80 10.79 11.74
C GLN A 135 -4.22 10.99 10.28
N GLN A 136 -3.27 11.05 9.34
CA GLN A 136 -3.59 11.15 7.91
C GLN A 136 -4.38 9.93 7.43
N SER A 137 -4.03 8.72 7.88
CA SER A 137 -4.77 7.51 7.56
C SER A 137 -6.23 7.57 8.05
N VAL A 138 -6.46 7.93 9.32
CA VAL A 138 -7.81 8.04 9.91
C VAL A 138 -8.63 9.18 9.28
N ARG A 139 -7.99 10.30 8.90
CA ARG A 139 -8.66 11.41 8.19
C ARG A 139 -9.19 10.98 6.82
N LEU A 140 -8.44 10.11 6.11
CA LEU A 140 -8.81 9.62 4.80
C LEU A 140 -9.82 8.46 4.87
N ASP A 141 -9.63 7.53 5.81
CA ASP A 141 -10.51 6.38 6.04
C ASP A 141 -10.49 5.98 7.52
N ASN A 142 -11.62 6.18 8.20
CA ASN A 142 -11.81 5.87 9.62
C ASN A 142 -12.41 4.47 9.86
N SER A 143 -12.51 3.62 8.83
CA SER A 143 -13.06 2.26 9.00
C SER A 143 -12.06 1.29 9.64
N ASN A 144 -10.75 1.53 9.51
CA ASN A 144 -9.72 0.64 10.03
C ASN A 144 -9.52 0.80 11.55
N TRP A 145 -9.93 -0.23 12.31
CA TRP A 145 -9.78 -0.25 13.77
C TRP A 145 -8.31 -0.23 14.22
N ASP A 146 -7.42 -0.96 13.54
CA ASP A 146 -5.99 -1.04 13.92
C ASP A 146 -5.32 0.34 13.81
N THR A 147 -5.64 1.12 12.76
CA THR A 147 -5.10 2.48 12.62
C THR A 147 -5.53 3.37 13.79
N ARG A 148 -6.81 3.33 14.17
CA ARG A 148 -7.31 4.11 15.31
C ARG A 148 -6.67 3.67 16.62
N HIS A 149 -6.57 2.37 16.85
CA HIS A 149 -5.93 1.82 18.03
C HIS A 149 -4.47 2.26 18.11
N ASN A 150 -3.72 2.14 17.01
CA ASN A 150 -2.32 2.58 16.96
C ASN A 150 -2.20 4.10 17.20
N LEU A 151 -3.09 4.91 16.64
CA LEU A 151 -3.11 6.35 16.87
C LEU A 151 -3.33 6.69 18.35
N ASP A 152 -4.30 6.06 19.00
CA ASP A 152 -4.57 6.23 20.43
C ASP A 152 -3.33 5.92 21.29
N ARG A 153 -2.68 4.79 20.99
CA ARG A 153 -1.41 4.41 21.65
C ARG A 153 -0.30 5.44 21.42
N MET A 154 -0.18 6.00 20.21
CA MET A 154 0.82 7.04 19.92
C MET A 154 0.56 8.33 20.68
N ILE A 155 -0.70 8.74 20.81
CA ILE A 155 -1.08 9.94 21.59
C ILE A 155 -0.71 9.77 23.06
N LEU A 156 -0.87 8.56 23.61
CA LEU A 156 -0.50 8.26 25.01
C LEU A 156 1.01 8.17 25.24
N MET A 157 1.79 7.76 24.23
CA MET A 157 3.25 7.62 24.34
C MET A 157 4.00 8.95 24.20
N LEU A 158 3.43 9.93 23.51
CA LEU A 158 4.08 11.20 23.24
C LEU A 158 3.82 12.21 24.37
N PRO A 159 4.81 13.01 24.78
CA PRO A 159 4.60 14.06 25.75
C PRO A 159 3.66 15.14 25.18
N GLY A 160 2.78 15.66 26.04
CA GLY A 160 1.79 16.69 25.68
C GLY A 160 2.41 18.01 25.20
N THR A 161 3.68 18.28 25.52
CA THR A 161 4.45 19.43 25.03
C THR A 161 5.58 18.96 24.10
N PRO A 162 5.73 19.53 22.89
CA PRO A 162 6.86 19.25 22.01
C PRO A 162 8.19 19.66 22.64
N THR A 163 9.24 18.86 22.47
CA THR A 163 10.59 19.33 22.76
C THR A 163 10.93 20.53 21.85
N PRO A 164 11.55 21.60 22.35
CA PRO A 164 11.89 22.75 21.52
C PRO A 164 12.74 22.34 20.30
N GLY A 165 12.27 22.70 19.10
CA GLY A 165 12.96 22.43 17.83
C GLY A 165 12.46 21.25 17.00
N VAL A 166 11.46 20.47 17.47
CA VAL A 166 10.81 19.43 16.65
C VAL A 166 9.49 19.97 16.07
N GLY A 167 9.55 20.50 14.85
CA GLY A 167 8.36 20.97 14.14
C GLY A 167 7.48 19.81 13.64
N GLU A 168 6.16 19.99 13.68
CA GLU A 168 5.20 19.11 13.02
C GLU A 168 5.23 19.39 11.50
N SER A 169 6.31 18.99 10.82
CA SER A 169 6.34 19.09 9.35
C SER A 169 5.49 17.97 8.75
N ASP A 170 4.46 18.36 8.02
CA ASP A 170 3.55 17.46 7.28
C ASP A 170 4.18 16.84 6.02
N SER A 171 5.41 17.21 5.67
CA SER A 171 6.14 16.57 4.58
C SER A 171 6.80 15.28 5.09
N PRO A 172 6.35 14.09 4.65
CA PRO A 172 7.04 12.84 4.95
C PRO A 172 8.46 12.98 4.42
N GLY A 173 9.42 13.00 5.35
CA GLY A 173 10.76 13.54 5.12
C GLY A 173 11.26 13.42 3.69
N LEU A 174 11.40 14.58 3.03
CA LEU A 174 12.35 14.72 1.95
C LEU A 174 13.68 14.22 2.50
N ILE A 175 14.03 12.99 2.16
CA ILE A 175 15.42 12.57 2.20
C ILE A 175 16.06 13.48 1.17
N MET A 176 16.69 14.56 1.65
CA MET A 176 17.65 15.35 0.87
C MET A 176 18.73 14.37 0.43
N GLY A 177 18.52 13.73 -0.71
CA GLY A 177 19.59 13.11 -1.47
C GLY A 177 20.61 14.20 -1.74
N ASN A 178 21.86 13.88 -1.42
CA ASN A 178 23.07 14.67 -1.63
C ASN A 178 22.88 15.85 -2.60
N ILE A 179 22.60 17.04 -2.07
CA ILE A 179 22.90 18.27 -2.80
C ILE A 179 24.42 18.38 -2.74
N PRO A 180 25.14 18.38 -3.87
CA PRO A 180 26.58 18.57 -3.87
C PRO A 180 26.88 19.93 -3.24
N VAL A 181 27.48 19.94 -2.06
CA VAL A 181 28.07 21.14 -1.47
C VAL A 181 29.43 21.36 -2.14
N GLY A 182 29.42 22.04 -3.27
CA GLY A 182 30.64 22.45 -3.95
C GLY A 182 30.48 22.52 -5.46
N LEU A 183 30.18 23.71 -5.95
CA LEU A 183 30.76 24.19 -7.19
C LEU A 183 31.54 25.47 -6.83
N PRO A 184 32.75 25.64 -7.40
CA PRO A 184 33.74 26.65 -6.97
C PRO A 184 33.26 28.09 -7.16
#